data_AF-A0A926BZL1-F1
#
_entry.id   AF-A0A926BZL1-F1
#
_cell.length_a   1.000
_cell.length_b   1.000
_cell.length_c   1.000
_cell.angle_alpha   90.00
_cell.angle_beta   90.00
_cell.angle_gamma   90.00
#
_symmetry.space_group_name_H-M   'P 1'
#
loop_
_entity.id
_entity.type
_entity.pdbx_description
1 polymer ?
#
loop_
_entity_poly.entity_id
_entity_poly.type
_entity_poly.pdbx_seq_one_letter_code
_entity_poly.pdbx_strand_id
1 'polypeptide(L)' 'MEQPTQTDLELLIDLATQADMDYRDAYFVWERVRTHPSAYLIVKAVLCLADKQTLPIEVAFVTWSMWAGRLRVTR' A
#
# COMPACT_ATOMS: atom_id res chain seq x y z
N MET A 1 15.01 12.29 5.06
CA MET A 1 14.19 11.17 4.52
C MET A 1 14.75 9.91 5.16
N GLU A 2 13.98 9.21 5.99
CA GLU A 2 14.44 7.94 6.57
C GLU A 2 14.38 6.86 5.49
N GLN A 3 15.48 6.14 5.29
CA GLN A 3 15.53 5.02 4.37
C GLN A 3 14.78 3.83 4.97
N PRO A 4 14.13 2.98 4.14
CA PRO A 4 13.53 1.73 4.61
C PRO A 4 14.62 0.86 5.25
N THR A 5 14.28 0.24 6.38
CA THR A 5 15.17 -0.75 7.00
C THR A 5 15.22 -2.03 6.15
N GLN A 6 16.20 -2.89 6.39
CA GLN A 6 16.28 -4.18 5.69
C GLN A 6 14.99 -5.01 5.86
N THR A 7 14.42 -5.00 7.07
CA THR A 7 13.16 -5.69 7.37
C THR A 7 11.98 -5.11 6.60
N ASP A 8 11.94 -3.78 6.42
CA ASP A 8 10.89 -3.13 5.62
C ASP A 8 10.98 -3.57 4.15
N LEU A 9 12.20 -3.68 3.61
CA LEU A 9 12.42 -4.15 2.24
C LEU A 9 11.93 -5.59 2.04
N GLU A 10 12.30 -6.49 2.95
CA GLU A 10 11.87 -7.91 2.91
C GLU A 10 10.34 -8.02 2.95
N LEU A 11 9.68 -7.29 3.85
CA LEU A 11 8.22 -7.27 3.94
C LEU A 11 7.54 -6.74 2.67
N LEU A 12 8.08 -5.68 2.07
CA LEU A 12 7.51 -5.11 0.85
C LEU A 12 7.69 -6.03 -0.36
N ILE A 13 8.83 -6.72 -0.46
CA ILE A 13 9.07 -7.73 -1.49
C ILE A 13 8.08 -8.89 -1.33
N ASP A 14 7.87 -9.38 -0.11
CA ASP A 14 6.93 -10.47 0.17
C ASP A 14 5.50 -10.08 -0.18
N LEU A 15 5.08 -8.86 0.17
CA LEU A 15 3.75 -8.34 -0.15
C LEU A 15 3.54 -8.16 -1.66
N ALA A 16 4.54 -7.64 -2.37
CA ALA A 16 4.52 -7.50 -3.82
C ALA A 16 4.41 -8.87 -4.50
N THR A 17 5.22 -9.83 -4.06
CA THR A 17 5.23 -11.21 -4.57
C THR A 17 3.88 -11.91 -4.36
N GLN A 18 3.27 -11.76 -3.17
CA GLN A 18 1.95 -12.33 -2.89
C GLN A 18 0.83 -11.73 -3.75
N ALA A 19 1.00 -10.49 -4.22
CA ALA A 19 0.04 -9.79 -5.05
C ALA A 19 0.32 -9.90 -6.55
N ASP A 20 1.37 -10.62 -6.96
CA ASP A 20 1.87 -10.66 -8.34
C ASP A 20 2.14 -9.25 -8.92
N MET A 21 2.70 -8.37 -8.08
CA MET A 21 3.01 -6.97 -8.42
C MET A 21 4.50 -6.67 -8.29
N ASP A 22 4.95 -5.57 -8.90
CA ASP A 22 6.33 -5.12 -8.80
C ASP A 22 6.61 -4.58 -7.39
N TYR A 23 7.81 -4.81 -6.86
CA TYR A 23 8.27 -4.23 -5.60
C TYR A 23 8.09 -2.70 -5.55
N ARG A 24 8.26 -2.02 -6.68
CA ARG A 24 8.07 -0.55 -6.81
C ARG A 24 6.64 -0.13 -6.49
N ASP A 25 5.65 -0.96 -6.76
CA ASP A 25 4.24 -0.69 -6.45
C ASP A 25 4.01 -0.78 -4.93
N ALA A 26 4.58 -1.80 -4.28
CA ALA A 26 4.54 -1.92 -2.82
C ALA A 26 5.27 -0.76 -2.13
N TYR A 27 6.46 -0.40 -2.62
CA TYR A 27 7.23 0.73 -2.12
C TYR A 27 6.49 2.08 -2.32
N PHE A 28 5.86 2.28 -3.48
CA PHE A 28 5.05 3.47 -3.78
C PHE A 28 3.97 3.71 -2.72
N VAL A 29 3.25 2.66 -2.33
CA VAL A 29 2.21 2.76 -1.30
C VAL A 29 2.84 2.99 0.06
N TRP A 30 3.83 2.18 0.43
CA TRP A 30 4.48 2.23 1.74
C TRP A 30 5.06 3.62 2.03
N GLU A 31 5.77 4.22 1.08
CA GLU A 31 6.38 5.55 1.24
C GLU A 31 5.36 6.61 1.66
N ARG A 32 4.12 6.52 1.15
CA ARG A 32 3.03 7.46 1.44
C ARG A 32 2.38 7.23 2.80
N VAL A 33 2.46 6.02 3.34
CA VAL A 33 1.78 5.62 4.58
C VAL A 33 2.72 5.13 5.68
N ARG A 34 4.05 5.27 5.49
CA ARG A 34 5.07 4.73 6.40
C ARG A 34 4.97 5.22 7.85
N THR A 35 4.37 6.40 8.05
CA THR A 35 4.12 6.96 9.39
C THR A 35 2.84 6.44 10.04
N HIS A 36 2.00 5.71 9.29
CA HIS A 36 0.78 5.10 9.81
C HIS A 36 1.12 3.80 10.54
N PRO A 37 0.56 3.55 11.74
CA PRO A 37 0.80 2.31 12.51
C PRO A 37 0.32 1.03 11.80
N SER A 38 -0.33 1.15 10.65
CA SER A 38 -0.87 0.05 9.86
C SER A 38 -0.33 0.08 8.44
N ALA A 39 0.84 0.69 8.21
CA ALA A 39 1.43 0.89 6.88
C ALA A 39 1.41 -0.39 6.03
N TYR A 40 1.88 -1.51 6.56
CA TYR A 40 1.92 -2.80 5.85
C TYR A 40 0.54 -3.38 5.52
N LEU A 41 -0.44 -3.19 6.42
CA LEU A 41 -1.82 -3.59 6.15
C LEU A 41 -2.42 -2.74 5.02
N ILE A 42 -2.10 -1.44 4.99
CA ILE A 42 -2.53 -0.54 3.93
C ILE A 42 -1.88 -0.93 2.60
N VAL A 43 -0.57 -1.19 2.58
CA VAL A 43 0.14 -1.70 1.39
C VAL A 43 -0.54 -2.95 0.86
N LYS A 44 -0.75 -3.97 1.71
CA LYS A 44 -1.43 -5.20 1.33
C LYS A 44 -2.83 -4.95 0.76
N ALA A 45 -3.61 -4.07 1.39
CA ALA A 45 -4.97 -3.75 0.94
C ALA A 45 -4.97 -3.05 -0.42
N VAL A 46 -4.05 -2.10 -0.65
CA VAL A 46 -3.95 -1.37 -1.91
C VAL A 46 -3.45 -2.26 -3.04
N LEU A 47 -2.45 -3.10 -2.80
CA LEU A 47 -1.99 -4.10 -3.78
C LEU A 47 -3.12 -5.08 -4.16
N CYS A 48 -3.84 -5.58 -3.17
CA CYS A 48 -5.00 -6.46 -3.41
C CYS A 48 -6.09 -5.76 -4.23
N LEU A 49 -6.34 -4.48 -3.97
CA LEU A 49 -7.30 -3.68 -4.73
C LEU A 49 -6.84 -3.49 -6.19
N ALA A 50 -5.55 -3.21 -6.40
CA ALA A 50 -4.95 -3.06 -7.73
C ALA A 50 -5.07 -4.35 -8.55
N ASP A 51 -4.68 -5.49 -7.98
CA ASP A 51 -4.81 -6.82 -8.60
C ASP A 51 -6.28 -7.13 -8.95
N LYS A 52 -7.18 -7.09 -7.95
CA LYS A 52 -8.57 -7.54 -8.11
C LYS A 52 -9.39 -6.69 -9.06
N GLN A 53 -9.06 -5.41 -9.19
CA GLN A 53 -9.76 -4.48 -10.08
C GLN A 53 -8.96 -4.15 -11.34
N THR A 54 -7.79 -4.77 -11.53
CA THR A 54 -6.89 -4.52 -12.66
C THR A 54 -6.59 -3.03 -12.83
N LEU A 55 -6.34 -2.35 -11.71
CA LEU A 55 -6.09 -0.91 -11.66
C LEU A 55 -4.59 -0.62 -11.57
N PRO A 56 -4.13 0.50 -12.17
CA PRO A 56 -2.81 1.05 -11.83
C PRO A 56 -2.70 1.32 -10.32
N ILE A 57 -1.52 1.12 -9.74
CA ILE A 57 -1.31 1.22 -8.29
C ILE A 57 -1.68 2.60 -7.75
N GLU A 58 -1.45 3.66 -8.52
CA GLU A 58 -1.80 5.03 -8.16
C GLU A 58 -3.32 5.19 -8.04
N VAL A 59 -4.08 4.59 -8.95
CA VAL A 59 -5.55 4.64 -8.95
C VAL A 59 -6.11 3.81 -7.80
N ALA A 60 -5.53 2.64 -7.52
CA ALA A 60 -5.89 1.83 -6.37
C ALA A 60 -5.63 2.57 -5.04
N PHE A 61 -4.48 3.24 -4.92
CA PHE A 61 -4.14 4.02 -3.73
C PHE A 61 -5.12 5.17 -3.51
N VAL A 62 -5.43 5.94 -4.56
CA VAL A 62 -6.42 7.03 -4.48
C VAL A 62 -7.79 6.49 -4.09
N THR A 63 -8.22 5.38 -4.70
CA THR A 63 -9.50 4.72 -4.38
C THR A 63 -9.57 4.31 -2.91
N TRP A 64 -8.54 3.63 -2.41
CA TRP A 64 -8.44 3.26 -1.00
C TRP A 64 -8.47 4.49 -0.08
N SER A 65 -7.72 5.54 -0.41
CA SER A 65 -7.63 6.76 0.41
C SER A 65 -8.97 7.49 0.53
N MET A 66 -9.78 7.51 -0.54
CA MET A 66 -11.13 8.08 -0.50
C MET A 66 -12.06 7.30 0.43
N TRP A 67 -11.96 5.97 0.44
CA TRP A 67 -12.73 5.13 1.36
C TRP A 67 -12.28 5.33 2.81
N ALA A 68 -10.97 5.35 3.06
CA ALA A 68 -10.41 5.62 4.38
C ALA A 68 -10.76 7.02 4.90
N GLY A 69 -10.82 8.03 4.03
CA GLY A 69 -11.25 9.39 4.36
C GLY A 69 -12.73 9.46 4.73
N ARG A 70 -13.62 8.78 3.97
CA ARG A 70 -15.05 8.72 4.28
C ARG A 70 -15.33 8.07 5.63
N LEU A 71 -14.58 7.02 6.00
CA LEU A 71 -14.67 6.36 7.31
C LEU A 71 -14.35 7.28 8.50
N ARG A 72 -13.58 8.36 8.30
CA ARG A 72 -13.28 9.34 9.36
C ARG A 72 -14.35 10.42 9.51
N VAL A 73 -15.16 10.69 8.48
CA VAL A 73 -16.19 11.74 8.49
C VAL A 73 -17.48 11.27 9.18
N THR A 74 -17.66 9.96 9.34
CA THR A 74 -18.86 9.36 9.95
C THR A 74 -18.70 8.95 11.42
N ARG A 75 -17.69 9.48 12.13
CA ARG A 75 -17.47 9.21 13.57
C ARG A 75 -17.63 10.47 14.41
#